data_AF-A0A8H7QUF0-F1
#
_entry.id   AF-A0A8H7QUF0-F1
#
_cell.length_a   1.000
_cell.length_b   1.000
_cell.length_c   1.000
_cell.angle_alpha   90.00
_cell.angle_beta   90.00
_cell.angle_gamma   90.00
#
_symmetry.space_group_name_H-M   'P 1'
#
loop_
_entity.id
_entity.type
_entity.pdbx_description
1 polymer ?
#
loop_
_entity_poly.entity_id
_entity_poly.type
_entity_poly.pdbx_seq_one_letter_code
_entity_poly.pdbx_strand_id
1 'polypeptide(L)'
;MSPTVIHTTLRGTEKLFNNSVSMKKDKEHKNLEGKLQSTVSTNHTEDIALAQVLHGKDLKKGLWAQLKSKNQDVYGVISDTYFNMWGKDAKTDSKENEKERASRYSQLVNSYYHLATDFFEYGWGKSFHFCRFYPGEEFHSAVKRHEHYLAIKTGIESGMKILDIGCGVGGPARAISHLTGASIIGLNNNAYQLEKAREYAAQEDLADKLSFLKGDFMQIPFGDGTFDRTYAIEATCHAPSFEGVYAEIYRVLKPGGKFGCYEWCMTDKYDAENPKHKEIAHGIAIGNSLPDVRTVTNSLDALQKVGFEIEMHVDLSRMGDRIHWYYPLEGDLRQCQTFRDVITTLVMTQAGRYATTNICRVLEKIGFAPRGTVQTQEVLEVAGDSVVAGGREDIFTPMFFFVAKKPM
;
A
#
# COMPACT_ATOMS: atom_id res chain seq x y z
N MET A 1 37.05 46.95 -52.84
CA MET A 1 36.86 45.98 -53.93
C MET A 1 36.44 44.66 -53.31
N SER A 2 35.19 44.25 -53.53
CA SER A 2 34.68 42.87 -53.35
C SER A 2 35.20 41.97 -54.51
N PRO A 3 34.87 40.67 -54.71
CA PRO A 3 34.08 39.69 -53.92
C PRO A 3 34.54 38.19 -53.99
N THR A 4 33.79 37.26 -53.34
CA THR A 4 33.56 35.81 -53.69
C THR A 4 34.70 34.80 -53.42
N VAL A 5 34.55 33.61 -52.82
CA VAL A 5 33.48 32.58 -52.82
C VAL A 5 33.58 31.76 -51.51
N ILE A 6 32.56 31.84 -50.64
CA ILE A 6 32.28 30.80 -49.63
C ILE A 6 30.79 30.48 -49.77
N HIS A 7 30.49 29.57 -50.69
CA HIS A 7 29.22 28.89 -50.78
C HIS A 7 29.53 27.49 -51.32
N THR A 8 28.90 26.47 -50.73
CA THR A 8 28.85 25.06 -51.18
C THR A 8 29.85 24.08 -50.55
N THR A 9 29.78 23.84 -49.23
CA THR A 9 29.94 22.48 -48.66
C THR A 9 29.37 22.35 -47.23
N LEU A 10 28.15 22.86 -46.98
CA LEU A 10 27.42 22.62 -45.72
C LEU A 10 25.98 22.15 -46.01
N ARG A 11 25.86 21.10 -46.81
CA ARG A 11 24.65 20.27 -46.96
C ARG A 11 25.10 18.83 -47.24
N GLY A 12 25.59 18.14 -46.21
CA GLY A 12 26.07 16.77 -46.36
C GLY A 12 26.24 15.98 -45.06
N THR A 13 26.35 16.65 -43.91
CA THR A 13 26.68 15.99 -42.63
C THR A 13 25.65 16.16 -41.52
N GLU A 14 24.62 16.99 -41.68
CA GLU A 14 23.52 17.12 -40.69
C GLU A 14 22.40 16.08 -40.84
N LYS A 15 22.35 15.33 -41.95
CA LYS A 15 21.29 14.32 -42.19
C LYS A 15 21.65 12.88 -41.82
N LEU A 16 22.90 12.61 -41.40
CA LEU A 16 23.34 11.25 -41.02
C LEU A 16 23.57 11.07 -39.51
N PHE A 17 23.67 12.15 -38.74
CA PHE A 17 23.71 12.09 -37.26
C PHE A 17 22.34 12.19 -36.59
N ASN A 18 21.35 12.84 -37.22
CA ASN A 18 20.00 12.98 -36.63
C ASN A 18 19.05 11.79 -36.86
N ASN A 19 19.41 10.80 -37.68
CA ASN A 19 18.60 9.58 -37.85
C ASN A 19 19.16 8.35 -37.12
N SER A 20 20.40 8.38 -36.64
CA SER A 20 21.04 7.24 -35.95
C SER A 20 20.92 7.31 -34.42
N VAL A 21 20.60 8.49 -33.86
CA VAL A 21 20.37 8.69 -32.41
C VAL A 21 18.87 8.60 -32.05
N SER A 22 17.96 8.96 -32.95
CA SER A 22 16.51 8.81 -32.72
C SER A 22 16.05 7.35 -32.82
N MET A 23 16.60 6.56 -33.74
CA MET A 23 16.21 5.15 -33.90
C MET A 23 16.88 4.19 -32.89
N LYS A 24 17.98 4.59 -32.24
CA LYS A 24 18.62 3.78 -31.18
C LYS A 24 17.94 3.97 -29.82
N LYS A 25 17.55 5.21 -29.47
CA LYS A 25 16.76 5.45 -28.25
C LYS A 25 15.36 4.80 -28.34
N ASP A 26 14.67 4.89 -29.47
CA ASP A 26 13.36 4.24 -29.63
C ASP A 26 13.44 2.71 -29.69
N LYS A 27 14.53 2.13 -30.20
CA LYS A 27 14.72 0.66 -30.18
C LYS A 27 15.16 0.14 -28.82
N GLU A 28 15.98 0.86 -28.05
CA GLU A 28 16.31 0.46 -26.69
C GLU A 28 15.13 0.66 -25.74
N HIS A 29 14.36 1.75 -25.86
CA HIS A 29 13.13 1.94 -25.09
C HIS A 29 12.09 0.85 -25.41
N LYS A 30 11.85 0.53 -26.69
CA LYS A 30 10.90 -0.55 -27.07
C LYS A 30 11.39 -1.96 -26.72
N ASN A 31 12.70 -2.17 -26.68
CA ASN A 31 13.28 -3.47 -26.29
C ASN A 31 13.38 -3.63 -24.76
N LEU A 32 13.43 -2.53 -24.01
CA LEU A 32 13.18 -2.50 -22.56
C LEU A 32 11.69 -2.63 -22.26
N GLU A 33 10.79 -1.92 -22.96
CA GLU A 33 9.33 -2.05 -22.81
C GLU A 33 8.87 -3.47 -23.12
N GLY A 34 9.40 -4.12 -24.17
CA GLY A 34 9.08 -5.52 -24.49
C GLY A 34 9.70 -6.54 -23.53
N LYS A 35 10.82 -6.21 -22.88
CA LYS A 35 11.41 -7.04 -21.81
C LYS A 35 10.75 -6.81 -20.45
N LEU A 36 10.22 -5.62 -20.18
CA LEU A 36 9.50 -5.23 -18.96
C LEU A 36 8.03 -5.63 -18.99
N GLN A 37 7.38 -5.61 -20.16
CA GLN A 37 6.05 -6.19 -20.36
C GLN A 37 6.05 -7.72 -20.19
N SER A 38 7.20 -8.38 -20.32
CA SER A 38 7.34 -9.83 -20.18
C SER A 38 7.99 -10.32 -18.88
N THR A 39 8.36 -9.43 -17.94
CA THR A 39 8.98 -9.82 -16.65
C THR A 39 8.05 -9.79 -15.44
N VAL A 40 6.73 -9.71 -15.63
CA VAL A 40 5.79 -9.92 -14.52
C VAL A 40 5.31 -11.36 -14.55
N SER A 41 6.22 -12.26 -14.18
CA SER A 41 5.97 -13.69 -14.04
C SER A 41 6.43 -14.15 -12.65
N THR A 42 5.46 -14.46 -11.80
CA THR A 42 5.33 -15.51 -10.74
C THR A 42 6.54 -16.14 -10.01
N ASN A 43 7.80 -15.79 -10.29
CA ASN A 43 8.98 -16.31 -9.60
C ASN A 43 9.51 -15.29 -8.61
N HIS A 44 9.60 -15.69 -7.33
CA HIS A 44 10.06 -14.82 -6.23
C HIS A 44 11.39 -14.11 -6.52
N THR A 45 12.29 -14.76 -7.26
CA THR A 45 13.64 -14.28 -7.59
C THR A 45 13.64 -13.08 -8.54
N GLU A 46 12.73 -13.03 -9.52
CA GLU A 46 12.67 -11.95 -10.51
C GLU A 46 12.16 -10.65 -9.88
N ASP A 47 11.14 -10.73 -9.02
CA ASP A 47 10.64 -9.58 -8.26
C ASP A 47 11.69 -9.02 -7.28
N ILE A 48 12.47 -9.90 -6.64
CA ILE A 48 13.58 -9.47 -5.77
C ILE A 48 14.63 -8.73 -6.58
N ALA A 49 14.98 -9.23 -7.77
CA ALA A 49 15.92 -8.57 -8.67
C ALA A 49 15.38 -7.20 -9.15
N LEU A 50 14.09 -7.12 -9.49
CA LEU A 50 13.44 -5.87 -9.87
C LEU A 50 13.48 -4.84 -8.72
N ALA A 51 13.16 -5.28 -7.50
CA ALA A 51 13.21 -4.42 -6.31
C ALA A 51 14.63 -3.88 -6.05
N GLN A 52 15.66 -4.72 -6.20
CA GLN A 52 17.06 -4.31 -6.05
C GLN A 52 17.50 -3.32 -7.13
N VAL A 53 17.05 -3.49 -8.38
CA VAL A 53 17.33 -2.56 -9.47
C VAL A 53 16.61 -1.23 -9.24
N LEU A 54 15.38 -1.27 -8.73
CA LEU A 54 14.57 -0.07 -8.51
C LEU A 54 15.07 0.76 -7.32
N HIS A 55 15.32 0.14 -6.17
CA HIS A 55 15.61 0.84 -4.92
C HIS A 55 17.11 0.93 -4.60
N GLY A 56 17.94 0.15 -5.30
CA GLY A 56 19.35 -0.04 -5.00
C GLY A 56 19.60 -1.19 -4.02
N LYS A 57 20.88 -1.55 -3.81
CA LYS A 57 21.29 -2.66 -2.93
C LYS A 57 21.35 -2.31 -1.44
N ASP A 58 21.40 -1.02 -1.10
CA ASP A 58 21.50 -0.56 0.29
C ASP A 58 20.35 0.40 0.61
N LEU A 59 19.65 0.16 1.70
CA LEU A 59 18.63 1.07 2.23
C LEU A 59 19.27 2.40 2.67
N LYS A 60 18.89 3.50 2.02
CA LYS A 60 19.33 4.85 2.40
C LYS A 60 18.41 5.46 3.46
N LYS A 61 18.97 6.27 4.36
CA LYS A 61 18.21 6.95 5.42
C LYS A 61 17.60 8.27 4.92
N GLY A 62 16.29 8.42 5.11
CA GLY A 62 15.53 9.62 4.78
C GLY A 62 14.96 9.63 3.36
N LEU A 63 13.76 10.21 3.20
CA LEU A 63 12.98 10.22 1.96
C LEU A 63 13.80 10.70 0.74
N TRP A 64 14.55 11.79 0.90
CA TRP A 64 15.31 12.37 -0.21
C TRP A 64 16.46 11.48 -0.70
N ALA A 65 17.14 10.80 0.22
CA ALA A 65 18.21 9.89 -0.14
C ALA A 65 17.67 8.64 -0.85
N GLN A 66 16.46 8.19 -0.45
CA GLN A 66 15.76 7.06 -1.08
C GLN A 66 15.24 7.43 -2.47
N LEU A 67 14.56 8.57 -2.65
CA LEU A 67 14.06 9.01 -3.96
C LEU A 67 15.21 9.20 -4.97
N LYS A 68 16.34 9.75 -4.53
CA LYS A 68 17.52 9.95 -5.39
C LYS A 68 18.22 8.64 -5.77
N SER A 69 18.13 7.60 -4.93
CA SER A 69 18.73 6.30 -5.22
C SER A 69 17.89 5.46 -6.18
N LYS A 70 16.64 5.87 -6.49
CA LYS A 70 15.78 5.12 -7.39
C LYS A 70 16.26 5.18 -8.83
N ASN A 71 16.20 4.03 -9.51
CA ASN A 71 16.42 3.98 -10.95
C ASN A 71 15.26 4.67 -11.69
N GLN A 72 15.51 5.83 -12.30
CA GLN A 72 14.48 6.69 -12.90
C GLN A 72 13.72 6.00 -14.04
N ASP A 73 14.41 5.23 -14.88
CA ASP A 73 13.80 4.54 -16.03
C ASP A 73 12.84 3.45 -15.55
N VAL A 74 13.27 2.64 -14.57
CA VAL A 74 12.46 1.55 -14.00
C VAL A 74 11.28 2.12 -13.20
N TYR A 75 11.47 3.21 -12.46
CA TYR A 75 10.39 3.88 -11.73
C TYR A 75 9.31 4.41 -12.68
N GLY A 76 9.71 5.04 -13.79
CA GLY A 76 8.78 5.52 -14.82
C GLY A 76 7.93 4.38 -15.42
N VAL A 77 8.53 3.22 -15.69
CA VAL A 77 7.80 2.05 -16.23
C VAL A 77 6.81 1.48 -15.21
N ILE A 78 7.17 1.43 -13.92
CA ILE A 78 6.26 0.96 -12.86
C ILE A 78 5.09 1.93 -12.67
N SER A 79 5.37 3.24 -12.72
CA SER A 79 4.35 4.29 -12.73
C SER A 79 3.36 4.08 -13.89
N ASP A 80 3.87 3.98 -15.13
CA ASP A 80 3.02 3.78 -16.31
C ASP A 80 2.23 2.46 -16.23
N THR A 81 2.83 1.38 -15.71
CA THR A 81 2.17 0.08 -15.52
C THR A 81 0.99 0.18 -14.55
N TYR A 82 1.16 0.88 -13.43
CA TYR A 82 0.09 1.07 -12.45
C TYR A 82 -1.03 1.94 -13.01
N PHE A 83 -0.70 3.12 -13.57
CA PHE A 83 -1.71 4.08 -14.01
C PHE A 83 -2.51 3.62 -15.25
N ASN A 84 -1.93 2.76 -16.10
CA ASN A 84 -2.64 2.23 -17.26
C ASN A 84 -3.71 1.16 -16.91
N MET A 85 -3.76 0.67 -15.67
CA MET A 85 -4.78 -0.30 -15.21
C MET A 85 -6.10 0.36 -14.76
N TRP A 86 -6.17 1.69 -14.80
CA TRP A 86 -7.30 2.47 -14.32
C TRP A 86 -7.95 3.26 -15.47
N GLY A 87 -9.28 3.43 -15.41
CA GLY A 87 -9.98 4.42 -16.24
C GLY A 87 -9.52 5.84 -15.91
N LYS A 88 -9.75 6.79 -16.83
CA LYS A 88 -9.39 8.20 -16.59
C LYS A 88 -10.22 8.84 -15.47
N ASP A 89 -11.41 8.33 -15.23
CA ASP A 89 -12.36 8.75 -14.20
C ASP A 89 -13.33 7.61 -13.86
N ALA A 90 -14.14 7.81 -12.80
CA ALA A 90 -15.14 6.84 -12.35
C ALA A 90 -16.20 6.48 -13.40
N LYS A 91 -16.43 7.35 -14.39
CA LYS A 91 -17.42 7.13 -15.46
C LYS A 91 -16.88 6.26 -16.58
N THR A 92 -15.56 6.22 -16.73
CA THR A 92 -14.85 5.47 -17.77
C THR A 92 -14.22 4.18 -17.24
N ASP A 93 -14.25 3.94 -15.93
CA ASP A 93 -13.83 2.67 -15.34
C ASP A 93 -14.92 1.61 -15.49
N SER A 94 -14.64 0.58 -16.30
CA SER A 94 -15.61 -0.45 -16.67
C SER A 94 -15.46 -1.71 -15.82
N LYS A 95 -16.50 -2.56 -15.79
CA LYS A 95 -16.41 -3.92 -15.21
C LYS A 95 -15.32 -4.79 -15.85
N GLU A 96 -14.90 -4.48 -17.08
CA GLU A 96 -13.79 -5.17 -17.74
C GLU A 96 -12.45 -4.79 -17.10
N ASN A 97 -12.28 -3.51 -16.73
CA ASN A 97 -11.10 -3.02 -16.03
C ASN A 97 -11.00 -3.64 -14.63
N GLU A 98 -12.13 -3.75 -13.91
CA GLU A 98 -12.19 -4.45 -12.61
C GLU A 98 -11.72 -5.90 -12.73
N LYS A 99 -12.18 -6.63 -13.76
CA LYS A 99 -11.75 -8.00 -14.02
C LYS A 99 -10.26 -8.09 -14.36
N GLU A 100 -9.75 -7.17 -15.17
CA GLU A 100 -8.32 -7.11 -15.48
C GLU A 100 -7.51 -6.90 -14.20
N ARG A 101 -7.89 -5.92 -13.36
CA ARG A 101 -7.25 -5.66 -12.06
C ARG A 101 -7.30 -6.87 -11.14
N ALA A 102 -8.44 -7.54 -11.05
CA ALA A 102 -8.57 -8.77 -10.26
C ALA A 102 -7.66 -9.89 -10.77
N SER A 103 -7.51 -10.04 -12.10
CA SER A 103 -6.61 -11.05 -12.69
C SER A 103 -5.12 -10.73 -12.50
N ARG A 104 -4.76 -9.44 -12.43
CA ARG A 104 -3.38 -8.95 -12.30
C ARG A 104 -3.11 -8.32 -10.94
N TYR A 105 -3.88 -8.68 -9.90
CA TYR A 105 -3.86 -7.98 -8.61
C TYR A 105 -2.47 -7.94 -7.96
N SER A 106 -1.70 -9.03 -8.05
CA SER A 106 -0.35 -9.08 -7.48
C SER A 106 0.59 -8.05 -8.13
N GLN A 107 0.47 -7.84 -9.45
CA GLN A 107 1.21 -6.81 -10.17
C GLN A 107 0.75 -5.41 -9.78
N LEU A 108 -0.57 -5.20 -9.71
CA LEU A 108 -1.18 -3.93 -9.34
C LEU A 108 -0.73 -3.47 -7.93
N VAL A 109 -0.81 -4.38 -6.96
CA VAL A 109 -0.44 -4.14 -5.56
C VAL A 109 1.07 -3.92 -5.42
N ASN A 110 1.92 -4.75 -6.05
CA ASN A 110 3.37 -4.57 -5.97
C ASN A 110 3.83 -3.26 -6.61
N SER A 111 3.28 -2.89 -7.77
CA SER A 111 3.60 -1.64 -8.45
C SER A 111 3.27 -0.44 -7.57
N TYR A 112 2.06 -0.43 -6.99
CA TYR A 112 1.65 0.60 -6.04
C TYR A 112 2.61 0.73 -4.86
N TYR A 113 2.92 -0.36 -4.16
CA TYR A 113 3.79 -0.30 -2.99
C TYR A 113 5.23 0.07 -3.32
N HIS A 114 5.75 -0.25 -4.51
CA HIS A 114 7.04 0.26 -4.96
C HIS A 114 7.08 1.78 -5.12
N LEU A 115 5.96 2.40 -5.49
CA LEU A 115 5.82 3.84 -5.61
C LEU A 115 5.59 4.49 -4.23
N ALA A 116 4.68 3.93 -3.43
CA ALA A 116 4.12 4.59 -2.24
C ALA A 116 4.86 4.32 -0.93
N THR A 117 5.62 3.22 -0.78
CA THR A 117 6.20 2.81 0.53
C THR A 117 7.03 3.92 1.19
N ASP A 118 7.90 4.61 0.44
CA ASP A 118 8.76 5.65 1.04
C ASP A 118 7.96 6.89 1.47
N PHE A 119 6.89 7.21 0.75
CA PHE A 119 5.96 8.28 1.12
C PHE A 119 5.20 7.92 2.39
N PHE A 120 4.75 6.66 2.52
CA PHE A 120 4.09 6.19 3.73
C PHE A 120 5.00 6.22 4.94
N GLU A 121 6.24 5.74 4.82
CA GLU A 121 7.17 5.77 5.95
C GLU A 121 7.55 7.18 6.37
N TYR A 122 7.63 8.12 5.42
CA TYR A 122 7.86 9.52 5.74
C TYR A 122 6.64 10.18 6.42
N GLY A 123 5.43 9.93 5.91
CA GLY A 123 4.21 10.59 6.38
C GLY A 123 3.62 10.00 7.66
N TRP A 124 3.69 8.68 7.82
CA TRP A 124 2.98 7.91 8.86
C TRP A 124 3.91 7.05 9.73
N GLY A 125 5.17 6.91 9.35
CA GLY A 125 6.15 6.12 10.10
C GLY A 125 6.16 4.64 9.73
N LYS A 126 6.76 3.82 10.62
CA LYS A 126 7.07 2.41 10.34
C LYS A 126 5.91 1.44 10.63
N SER A 127 4.71 1.96 10.91
CA SER A 127 3.47 1.20 11.00
C SER A 127 2.35 2.04 10.39
N PHE A 128 1.96 1.70 9.16
CA PHE A 128 0.95 2.44 8.40
C PHE A 128 -0.36 1.63 8.41
N HIS A 129 -1.31 2.07 9.22
CA HIS A 129 -2.71 1.64 9.22
C HIS A 129 -3.54 2.65 10.02
N PHE A 130 -4.85 2.68 9.83
CA PHE A 130 -5.75 3.54 10.57
C PHE A 130 -5.93 3.06 12.01
N CYS A 131 -6.29 4.00 12.89
CA CYS A 131 -6.64 3.71 14.27
C CYS A 131 -7.61 4.76 14.81
N ARG A 132 -8.23 4.44 15.95
CA ARG A 132 -9.00 5.40 16.74
C ARG A 132 -8.05 6.31 17.52
N PHE A 133 -8.48 7.54 17.81
CA PHE A 133 -7.70 8.50 18.60
C PHE A 133 -8.47 9.01 19.82
N TYR A 134 -7.74 9.25 20.91
CA TYR A 134 -8.28 9.86 22.11
C TYR A 134 -7.66 11.24 22.39
N PRO A 135 -8.37 12.15 23.09
CA PRO A 135 -7.86 13.49 23.39
C PRO A 135 -6.49 13.46 24.08
N GLY A 136 -5.51 14.16 23.50
CA GLY A 136 -4.14 14.27 23.99
C GLY A 136 -3.23 13.07 23.68
N GLU A 137 -3.73 12.06 22.97
CA GLU A 137 -2.94 10.89 22.61
C GLU A 137 -2.01 11.17 21.41
N GLU A 138 -0.76 10.73 21.50
CA GLU A 138 0.20 10.85 20.41
C GLU A 138 -0.06 9.81 19.31
N PHE A 139 0.14 10.21 18.05
CA PHE A 139 -0.21 9.40 16.88
C PHE A 139 0.37 7.98 16.90
N HIS A 140 1.67 7.80 17.13
CA HIS A 140 2.29 6.46 17.12
C HIS A 140 1.84 5.62 18.32
N SER A 141 1.51 6.26 19.44
CA SER A 141 0.96 5.61 20.62
C SER A 141 -0.47 5.11 20.36
N ALA A 142 -1.29 5.89 19.64
CA ALA A 142 -2.62 5.47 19.21
C ALA A 142 -2.58 4.27 18.26
N VAL A 143 -1.66 4.28 17.29
CA VAL A 143 -1.40 3.16 16.37
C VAL A 143 -1.01 1.91 17.17
N LYS A 144 -0.02 2.01 18.08
CA LYS A 144 0.40 0.89 18.95
C LYS A 144 -0.74 0.34 19.81
N ARG A 145 -1.55 1.21 20.40
CA ARG A 145 -2.73 0.79 21.18
C ARG A 145 -3.71 0.00 20.32
N HIS A 146 -3.88 0.37 19.06
CA HIS A 146 -4.73 -0.35 18.13
C HIS A 146 -4.18 -1.75 17.82
N GLU A 147 -2.89 -1.86 17.53
CA GLU A 147 -2.20 -3.15 17.33
C GLU A 147 -2.30 -4.06 18.58
N HIS A 148 -2.14 -3.47 19.78
CA HIS A 148 -2.29 -4.17 21.05
C HIS A 148 -3.72 -4.67 21.28
N TYR A 149 -4.73 -3.87 20.93
CA TYR A 149 -6.12 -4.28 21.02
C TYR A 149 -6.38 -5.52 20.15
N LEU A 150 -5.91 -5.53 18.90
CA LEU A 150 -6.03 -6.69 18.03
C LEU A 150 -5.37 -7.93 18.64
N ALA A 151 -4.14 -7.79 19.15
CA ALA A 151 -3.40 -8.92 19.72
C ALA A 151 -4.12 -9.51 20.95
N ILE A 152 -4.60 -8.65 21.86
CA ILE A 152 -5.33 -9.08 23.06
C ILE A 152 -6.65 -9.77 22.68
N LYS A 153 -7.43 -9.19 21.77
CA LYS A 153 -8.72 -9.76 21.37
C LYS A 153 -8.59 -11.06 20.58
N THR A 154 -7.53 -11.19 19.80
CA THR A 154 -7.19 -12.41 19.07
C THR A 154 -6.58 -13.46 20.00
N GLY A 155 -6.18 -13.09 21.21
CA GLY A 155 -5.53 -13.98 22.18
C GLY A 155 -4.16 -14.44 21.69
N ILE A 156 -3.35 -13.50 21.23
CA ILE A 156 -1.94 -13.71 20.87
C ILE A 156 -1.11 -13.74 22.15
N GLU A 157 -0.35 -14.81 22.33
CA GLU A 157 0.47 -15.04 23.53
C GLU A 157 1.85 -15.60 23.15
N SER A 158 2.82 -15.48 24.07
CA SER A 158 4.13 -16.09 23.92
C SER A 158 4.03 -17.62 23.75
N GLY A 159 4.94 -18.19 22.94
CA GLY A 159 4.96 -19.64 22.64
C GLY A 159 4.00 -20.09 21.54
N MET A 160 3.10 -19.22 21.07
CA MET A 160 2.25 -19.50 19.91
C MET A 160 2.99 -19.29 18.59
N LYS A 161 2.60 -20.03 17.56
CA LYS A 161 3.03 -19.78 16.18
C LYS A 161 2.02 -18.86 15.50
N ILE A 162 2.46 -17.66 15.14
CA ILE A 162 1.59 -16.59 14.63
C ILE A 162 1.98 -16.20 13.20
N LEU A 163 0.97 -15.97 12.36
CA LEU A 163 1.13 -15.43 11.00
C LEU A 163 0.53 -14.03 10.90
N ASP A 164 1.36 -13.06 10.52
CA ASP A 164 0.95 -11.70 10.10
C ASP A 164 0.79 -11.68 8.57
N ILE A 165 -0.43 -11.45 8.11
CA ILE A 165 -0.82 -11.53 6.70
C ILE A 165 -0.83 -10.12 6.10
N GLY A 166 0.11 -9.85 5.19
CA GLY A 166 0.34 -8.52 4.64
C GLY A 166 1.16 -7.64 5.58
N CYS A 167 2.28 -8.16 6.10
CA CYS A 167 3.00 -7.55 7.22
C CYS A 167 3.67 -6.20 6.94
N GLY A 168 3.63 -5.69 5.70
CA GLY A 168 4.29 -4.44 5.28
C GLY A 168 5.78 -4.42 5.67
N VAL A 169 6.20 -3.33 6.32
CA VAL A 169 7.55 -3.15 6.90
C VAL A 169 7.66 -3.66 8.35
N GLY A 170 6.72 -4.50 8.80
CA GLY A 170 6.76 -5.21 10.08
C GLY A 170 6.40 -4.37 11.31
N GLY A 171 5.77 -3.20 11.15
CA GLY A 171 5.37 -2.31 12.24
C GLY A 171 4.53 -3.01 13.33
N PRO A 172 3.35 -3.55 12.96
CA PRO A 172 2.49 -4.24 13.92
C PRO A 172 3.15 -5.45 14.55
N ALA A 173 3.87 -6.26 13.76
CA ALA A 173 4.60 -7.41 14.28
C ALA A 173 5.59 -7.03 15.39
N ARG A 174 6.33 -5.92 15.25
CA ARG A 174 7.22 -5.42 16.31
C ARG A 174 6.46 -5.01 17.55
N ALA A 175 5.40 -4.22 17.41
CA ALA A 175 4.61 -3.74 18.54
C ALA A 175 3.89 -4.87 19.31
N ILE A 176 3.36 -5.85 18.59
CA ILE A 176 2.70 -7.03 19.16
C ILE A 176 3.73 -7.95 19.83
N SER A 177 4.91 -8.14 19.22
CA SER A 177 5.97 -8.95 19.83
C SER A 177 6.51 -8.32 21.12
N HIS A 178 6.71 -7.00 21.16
CA HIS A 178 7.06 -6.28 22.39
C HIS A 178 6.00 -6.43 23.50
N LEU A 179 4.71 -6.41 23.15
CA LEU A 179 3.63 -6.57 24.12
C LEU A 179 3.56 -7.99 24.69
N THR A 180 3.63 -8.99 23.81
CA THR A 180 3.23 -10.38 24.11
C THR A 180 4.40 -11.33 24.30
N GLY A 181 5.60 -10.95 23.86
CA GLY A 181 6.79 -11.80 23.78
C GLY A 181 6.73 -12.87 22.68
N ALA A 182 5.70 -12.84 21.83
CA ALA A 182 5.43 -13.87 20.85
C ALA A 182 6.32 -13.77 19.61
N SER A 183 6.55 -14.92 18.98
CA SER A 183 7.29 -15.02 17.71
C SER A 183 6.31 -14.97 16.55
N ILE A 184 6.57 -14.06 15.60
CA ILE A 184 5.64 -13.77 14.50
C ILE A 184 6.34 -13.97 13.17
N ILE A 185 5.66 -14.65 12.25
CA ILE A 185 6.07 -14.78 10.85
C ILE A 185 5.24 -13.78 10.04
N GLY A 186 5.90 -12.79 9.43
CA GLY A 186 5.27 -11.86 8.50
C GLY A 186 5.29 -12.38 7.07
N LEU A 187 4.12 -12.44 6.43
CA LEU A 187 3.95 -12.77 5.03
C LEU A 187 3.65 -11.49 4.25
N ASN A 188 4.40 -11.21 3.19
CA ASN A 188 4.12 -10.08 2.30
C ASN A 188 4.59 -10.38 0.87
N ASN A 189 3.96 -9.79 -0.14
CA ASN A 189 4.37 -9.97 -1.54
C ASN A 189 5.54 -9.04 -1.93
N ASN A 190 5.74 -7.93 -1.22
CA ASN A 190 6.73 -6.91 -1.57
C ASN A 190 8.11 -7.18 -0.94
N ALA A 191 9.09 -7.54 -1.78
CA ALA A 191 10.45 -7.87 -1.33
C ALA A 191 11.16 -6.69 -0.63
N TYR A 192 10.93 -5.47 -1.10
CA TYR A 192 11.53 -4.25 -0.54
C TYR A 192 11.04 -3.97 0.88
N GLN A 193 9.73 -4.11 1.12
CA GLN A 193 9.17 -3.96 2.45
C GLN A 193 9.67 -5.02 3.42
N LEU A 194 9.85 -6.26 2.96
CA LEU A 194 10.41 -7.34 3.78
C LEU A 194 11.88 -7.08 4.17
N GLU A 195 12.67 -6.45 3.30
CA GLU A 195 14.03 -6.03 3.63
C GLU A 195 14.04 -5.00 4.76
N LYS A 196 13.23 -3.94 4.63
CA LYS A 196 13.03 -2.95 5.69
C LYS A 196 12.52 -3.57 6.99
N ALA A 197 11.59 -4.52 6.90
CA ALA A 197 11.05 -5.21 8.08
C ALA A 197 12.14 -5.96 8.87
N ARG A 198 13.06 -6.64 8.18
CA ARG A 198 14.21 -7.30 8.80
C ARG A 198 15.18 -6.30 9.44
N GLU A 199 15.48 -5.20 8.75
CA GLU A 199 16.35 -4.15 9.31
C GLU A 199 15.74 -3.55 10.58
N TYR A 200 14.44 -3.24 10.56
CA TYR A 200 13.77 -2.66 11.73
C TYR A 200 13.60 -3.64 12.88
N ALA A 201 13.36 -4.92 12.60
CA ALA A 201 13.37 -5.93 13.65
C ALA A 201 14.76 -6.04 14.30
N ALA A 202 15.84 -6.00 13.51
CA ALA A 202 17.20 -6.01 14.05
C ALA A 202 17.54 -4.75 14.85
N GLN A 203 17.07 -3.57 14.43
CA GLN A 203 17.26 -2.31 15.16
C GLN A 203 16.55 -2.27 16.52
N GLU A 204 15.55 -3.12 16.73
CA GLU A 204 14.75 -3.21 17.96
C GLU A 204 15.01 -4.51 18.74
N ASP A 205 16.11 -5.22 18.44
CA ASP A 205 16.50 -6.48 19.09
C ASP A 205 15.44 -7.59 19.01
N LEU A 206 14.68 -7.65 17.91
CA LEU A 206 13.61 -8.62 17.66
C LEU A 206 13.93 -9.62 16.53
N ALA A 207 15.18 -9.69 16.07
CA ALA A 207 15.57 -10.55 14.95
C ALA A 207 15.43 -12.06 15.24
N ASP A 208 15.42 -12.46 16.51
CA ASP A 208 15.16 -13.84 16.97
C ASP A 208 13.66 -14.14 17.13
N LYS A 209 12.82 -13.11 17.23
CA LYS A 209 11.36 -13.22 17.40
C LYS A 209 10.60 -13.06 16.09
N LEU A 210 11.11 -12.27 15.17
CA LEU A 210 10.43 -11.91 13.94
C LEU A 210 11.13 -12.49 12.72
N SER A 211 10.36 -13.14 11.86
CA SER A 211 10.83 -13.60 10.56
C SER A 211 9.86 -13.15 9.48
N PHE A 212 10.37 -12.97 8.26
CA PHE A 212 9.65 -12.33 7.18
C PHE A 212 9.82 -13.14 5.90
N LEU A 213 8.70 -13.54 5.29
CA LEU A 213 8.62 -14.42 4.14
C LEU A 213 7.92 -13.73 2.97
N LYS A 214 8.53 -13.83 1.79
CA LYS A 214 7.87 -13.41 0.54
C LYS A 214 6.86 -14.47 0.14
N GLY A 215 5.61 -14.08 -0.06
CA GLY A 215 4.55 -15.00 -0.45
C GLY A 215 3.28 -14.28 -0.85
N ASP A 216 2.40 -15.02 -1.51
CA ASP A 216 1.07 -14.58 -1.86
C ASP A 216 0.09 -15.12 -0.82
N PHE A 217 -0.68 -14.25 -0.19
CA PHE A 217 -1.69 -14.66 0.79
C PHE A 217 -2.90 -15.41 0.18
N MET A 218 -3.03 -15.44 -1.15
CA MET A 218 -3.97 -16.33 -1.85
C MET A 218 -3.41 -17.74 -2.03
N GLN A 219 -2.14 -17.96 -1.69
CA GLN A 219 -1.43 -19.24 -1.75
C GLN A 219 -0.40 -19.28 -0.62
N ILE A 220 -0.87 -19.33 0.63
CA ILE A 220 -0.01 -19.20 1.81
C ILE A 220 0.95 -20.41 1.84
N PRO A 221 2.29 -20.19 1.82
CA PRO A 221 3.29 -21.24 1.65
C PRO A 221 3.58 -22.01 2.97
N PHE A 222 2.51 -22.42 3.65
CA PHE A 222 2.54 -23.23 4.87
C PHE A 222 1.51 -24.35 4.78
N GLY A 223 1.77 -25.46 5.47
CA GLY A 223 0.85 -26.58 5.55
C GLY A 223 -0.41 -26.26 6.35
N ASP A 224 -1.40 -27.12 6.24
CA ASP A 224 -2.65 -27.03 6.97
C ASP A 224 -2.41 -27.10 8.48
N GLY A 225 -3.20 -26.39 9.29
CA GLY A 225 -3.11 -26.50 10.74
C GLY A 225 -1.76 -26.09 11.33
N THR A 226 -1.07 -25.14 10.70
CA THR A 226 0.27 -24.70 11.12
C THR A 226 0.23 -23.68 12.26
N PHE A 227 -0.68 -22.71 12.21
CA PHE A 227 -0.66 -21.52 13.08
C PHE A 227 -1.72 -21.58 14.18
N ASP A 228 -1.35 -21.11 15.37
CA ASP A 228 -2.25 -20.95 16.51
C ASP A 228 -3.13 -19.71 16.34
N ARG A 229 -2.55 -18.63 15.79
CA ARG A 229 -3.21 -17.36 15.49
C ARG A 229 -2.75 -16.83 14.15
N THR A 230 -3.66 -16.15 13.47
CA THR A 230 -3.33 -15.31 12.33
C THR A 230 -3.92 -13.93 12.55
N TYR A 231 -3.33 -12.92 11.93
CA TYR A 231 -3.97 -11.62 11.82
C TYR A 231 -3.64 -10.93 10.51
N ALA A 232 -4.51 -10.00 10.13
CA ALA A 232 -4.31 -9.12 8.98
C ALA A 232 -4.77 -7.71 9.36
N ILE A 233 -3.92 -6.71 9.15
CA ILE A 233 -4.26 -5.30 9.37
C ILE A 233 -4.31 -4.65 8.01
N GLU A 234 -5.52 -4.36 7.53
CA GLU A 234 -5.77 -3.59 6.30
C GLU A 234 -5.12 -4.21 5.04
N ALA A 235 -4.95 -5.54 5.03
CA ALA A 235 -4.26 -6.24 3.96
C ALA A 235 -5.20 -7.03 3.04
N THR A 236 -6.17 -7.75 3.61
CA THR A 236 -7.04 -8.69 2.89
C THR A 236 -7.99 -8.01 1.91
N CYS A 237 -8.24 -6.71 2.05
CA CYS A 237 -8.92 -5.87 1.07
C CYS A 237 -8.25 -5.87 -0.32
N HIS A 238 -6.92 -6.08 -0.39
CA HIS A 238 -6.19 -6.18 -1.66
C HIS A 238 -6.36 -7.54 -2.37
N ALA A 239 -6.86 -8.56 -1.68
CA ALA A 239 -7.12 -9.86 -2.28
C ALA A 239 -8.23 -9.73 -3.34
N PRO A 240 -8.26 -10.57 -4.39
CA PRO A 240 -9.33 -10.55 -5.39
C PRO A 240 -10.70 -11.00 -4.83
N SER A 241 -10.71 -11.79 -3.76
CA SER A 241 -11.94 -12.15 -3.03
C SER A 241 -11.67 -12.40 -1.55
N PHE A 242 -12.62 -11.99 -0.70
CA PHE A 242 -12.57 -12.31 0.74
C PHE A 242 -12.67 -13.81 0.99
N GLU A 243 -13.60 -14.50 0.32
CA GLU A 243 -13.75 -15.96 0.48
C GLU A 243 -12.46 -16.71 0.16
N GLY A 244 -11.74 -16.33 -0.91
CA GLY A 244 -10.51 -16.99 -1.30
C GLY A 244 -9.37 -16.79 -0.30
N VAL A 245 -9.13 -15.54 0.13
CA VAL A 245 -8.07 -15.28 1.12
C VAL A 245 -8.42 -15.85 2.49
N TYR A 246 -9.68 -15.73 2.93
CA TYR A 246 -10.12 -16.30 4.20
C TYR A 246 -10.06 -17.83 4.18
N ALA A 247 -10.29 -18.50 3.04
CA ALA A 247 -10.10 -19.95 2.91
C ALA A 247 -8.64 -20.39 3.13
N GLU A 248 -7.67 -19.66 2.58
CA GLU A 248 -6.24 -19.94 2.84
C GLU A 248 -5.87 -19.71 4.31
N ILE A 249 -6.39 -18.65 4.93
CA ILE A 249 -6.18 -18.37 6.36
C ILE A 249 -6.79 -19.49 7.21
N TYR A 250 -8.01 -19.91 6.89
CA TYR A 250 -8.68 -21.01 7.54
C TYR A 250 -7.88 -22.31 7.41
N ARG A 251 -7.34 -22.60 6.22
CA ARG A 251 -6.53 -23.79 5.96
C ARG A 251 -5.31 -23.86 6.88
N VAL A 252 -4.54 -22.77 6.96
CA VAL A 252 -3.29 -22.74 7.73
C VAL A 252 -3.50 -22.60 9.25
N LEU A 253 -4.68 -22.21 9.71
CA LEU A 253 -5.02 -22.23 11.15
C LEU A 253 -5.22 -23.65 11.68
N LYS A 254 -4.71 -23.91 12.88
CA LYS A 254 -5.04 -25.10 13.68
C LYS A 254 -6.54 -25.13 14.01
N PRO A 255 -7.15 -26.30 14.23
CA PRO A 255 -8.46 -26.37 14.88
C PRO A 255 -8.46 -25.60 16.20
N GLY A 256 -9.50 -24.80 16.44
CA GLY A 256 -9.55 -23.86 17.57
C GLY A 256 -8.70 -22.58 17.42
N GLY A 257 -7.93 -22.45 16.33
CA GLY A 257 -7.14 -21.27 16.01
C GLY A 257 -8.01 -20.06 15.66
N LYS A 258 -7.46 -18.85 15.81
CA LYS A 258 -8.20 -17.59 15.60
C LYS A 258 -7.54 -16.68 14.58
N PHE A 259 -8.37 -16.00 13.80
CA PHE A 259 -8.02 -14.95 12.87
C PHE A 259 -8.57 -13.61 13.38
N GLY A 260 -7.70 -12.65 13.66
CA GLY A 260 -8.07 -11.26 13.98
C GLY A 260 -7.82 -10.33 12.81
N CYS A 261 -8.75 -9.43 12.50
CA CYS A 261 -8.59 -8.55 11.34
C CYS A 261 -9.11 -7.14 11.58
N TYR A 262 -8.41 -6.15 11.02
CA TYR A 262 -8.96 -4.84 10.68
C TYR A 262 -9.14 -4.80 9.16
N GLU A 263 -10.39 -4.74 8.72
CA GLU A 263 -10.74 -4.80 7.30
C GLU A 263 -11.22 -3.45 6.77
N TRP A 264 -10.85 -3.16 5.52
CA TRP A 264 -11.43 -2.04 4.78
C TRP A 264 -12.73 -2.49 4.15
N CYS A 265 -13.82 -1.80 4.49
CA CYS A 265 -15.15 -2.15 4.02
C CYS A 265 -16.01 -0.91 3.76
N MET A 266 -16.90 -1.03 2.78
CA MET A 266 -18.09 -0.19 2.70
C MET A 266 -19.08 -0.58 3.80
N THR A 267 -19.68 0.42 4.46
CA THR A 267 -20.64 0.23 5.57
C THR A 267 -22.05 -0.04 5.03
N ASP A 268 -22.99 -0.23 5.95
CA ASP A 268 -24.43 -0.34 5.67
C ASP A 268 -25.07 0.94 5.10
N LYS A 269 -24.39 2.10 5.22
CA LYS A 269 -24.84 3.36 4.63
C LYS A 269 -24.40 3.58 3.19
N TYR A 270 -23.46 2.77 2.71
CA TYR A 270 -23.07 2.82 1.31
C TYR A 270 -24.25 2.43 0.42
N ASP A 271 -24.45 3.21 -0.64
CA ASP A 271 -25.52 3.01 -1.61
C ASP A 271 -24.86 2.98 -2.98
N ALA A 272 -24.84 1.80 -3.59
CA ALA A 272 -24.25 1.61 -4.90
C ALA A 272 -24.98 2.42 -5.97
N GLU A 273 -26.24 2.82 -5.81
CA GLU A 273 -26.95 3.62 -6.79
C GLU A 273 -26.73 5.13 -6.64
N ASN A 274 -26.19 5.56 -5.50
CA ASN A 274 -25.86 6.96 -5.28
C ASN A 274 -24.55 7.35 -6.02
N PRO A 275 -24.60 8.31 -6.97
CA PRO A 275 -23.42 8.71 -7.73
C PRO A 275 -22.27 9.24 -6.88
N LYS A 276 -22.56 9.95 -5.78
CA LYS A 276 -21.55 10.47 -4.85
C LYS A 276 -20.85 9.34 -4.10
N HIS A 277 -21.60 8.33 -3.68
CA HIS A 277 -21.03 7.16 -3.00
C HIS A 277 -20.12 6.37 -3.94
N LYS A 278 -20.57 6.14 -5.19
CA LYS A 278 -19.76 5.52 -6.26
C LYS A 278 -18.44 6.26 -6.50
N GLU A 279 -18.49 7.59 -6.58
CA GLU A 279 -17.29 8.42 -6.78
C GLU A 279 -16.30 8.31 -5.62
N ILE A 280 -16.79 8.37 -4.37
CA ILE A 280 -15.96 8.19 -3.17
C ILE A 280 -15.33 6.79 -3.15
N ALA A 281 -16.13 5.75 -3.40
CA ALA A 281 -15.67 4.36 -3.44
C ALA A 281 -14.58 4.15 -4.49
N HIS A 282 -14.77 4.71 -5.67
CA HIS A 282 -13.81 4.65 -6.75
C HIS A 282 -12.49 5.37 -6.41
N GLY A 283 -12.55 6.56 -5.81
CA GLY A 283 -11.37 7.29 -5.36
C GLY A 283 -10.59 6.55 -4.27
N ILE A 284 -11.29 5.89 -3.34
CA ILE A 284 -10.68 4.99 -2.34
C ILE A 284 -9.98 3.82 -3.05
N ALA A 285 -10.64 3.20 -4.04
CA ALA A 285 -10.10 2.05 -4.75
C ALA A 285 -8.83 2.37 -5.55
N ILE A 286 -8.86 3.43 -6.38
CA ILE A 286 -7.68 3.89 -7.13
C ILE A 286 -6.56 4.18 -6.14
N GLY A 287 -6.83 5.10 -5.21
CA GLY A 287 -5.84 5.68 -4.33
C GLY A 287 -5.09 4.69 -3.45
N ASN A 288 -5.69 3.51 -3.23
CA ASN A 288 -5.14 2.47 -2.36
C ASN A 288 -4.92 1.13 -3.09
N SER A 289 -5.04 1.10 -4.41
CA SER A 289 -4.79 -0.11 -5.21
C SER A 289 -5.68 -1.30 -4.81
N LEU A 290 -6.97 -1.03 -4.59
CA LEU A 290 -7.96 -2.05 -4.26
C LEU A 290 -8.66 -2.54 -5.53
N PRO A 291 -8.76 -3.86 -5.76
CA PRO A 291 -9.52 -4.38 -6.90
C PRO A 291 -10.99 -3.95 -6.88
N ASP A 292 -11.58 -3.95 -5.68
CA ASP A 292 -12.94 -3.52 -5.36
C ASP A 292 -13.02 -3.19 -3.85
N VAL A 293 -13.87 -2.24 -3.45
CA VAL A 293 -14.12 -1.96 -2.03
C VAL A 293 -15.41 -2.64 -1.59
N ARG A 294 -15.25 -3.88 -1.11
CA ARG A 294 -16.35 -4.75 -0.70
C ARG A 294 -17.04 -4.23 0.57
N THR A 295 -18.24 -4.73 0.83
CA THR A 295 -19.02 -4.34 2.01
C THR A 295 -18.65 -5.16 3.24
N VAL A 296 -19.00 -4.65 4.43
CA VAL A 296 -18.95 -5.39 5.70
C VAL A 296 -19.69 -6.73 5.59
N THR A 297 -20.87 -6.73 4.97
CA THR A 297 -21.67 -7.95 4.75
C THR A 297 -20.89 -8.98 3.93
N ASN A 298 -20.18 -8.55 2.87
CA ASN A 298 -19.37 -9.48 2.08
C ASN A 298 -18.22 -10.11 2.89
N SER A 299 -17.62 -9.39 3.83
CA SER A 299 -16.60 -9.93 4.73
C SER A 299 -17.19 -10.98 5.68
N LEU A 300 -18.31 -10.65 6.34
CA LEU A 300 -18.99 -11.56 7.27
C LEU A 300 -19.50 -12.84 6.57
N ASP A 301 -20.14 -12.70 5.41
CA ASP A 301 -20.64 -13.82 4.61
C ASP A 301 -19.48 -14.73 4.16
N ALA A 302 -18.35 -14.16 3.76
CA ALA A 302 -17.16 -14.91 3.37
C ALA A 302 -16.59 -15.72 4.54
N LEU A 303 -16.50 -15.14 5.74
CA LEU A 303 -16.06 -15.86 6.94
C LEU A 303 -16.95 -17.07 7.23
N GLN A 304 -18.27 -16.88 7.23
CA GLN A 304 -19.23 -17.96 7.48
C GLN A 304 -19.17 -19.04 6.41
N LYS A 305 -19.09 -18.66 5.14
CA LYS A 305 -19.04 -19.59 4.00
C LYS A 305 -17.79 -20.47 4.01
N VAL A 306 -16.65 -19.92 4.45
CA VAL A 306 -15.39 -20.67 4.63
C VAL A 306 -15.48 -21.64 5.82
N GLY A 307 -16.33 -21.35 6.80
CA GLY A 307 -16.54 -22.19 7.98
C GLY A 307 -15.98 -21.62 9.29
N PHE A 308 -15.65 -20.33 9.33
CA PHE A 308 -15.30 -19.66 10.58
C PHE A 308 -16.53 -19.45 11.48
N GLU A 309 -16.33 -19.61 12.77
CA GLU A 309 -17.22 -19.10 13.82
C GLU A 309 -16.82 -17.66 14.16
N ILE A 310 -17.70 -16.69 13.91
CA ILE A 310 -17.43 -15.28 14.24
C ILE A 310 -17.65 -15.08 15.73
N GLU A 311 -16.57 -14.91 16.51
CA GLU A 311 -16.66 -14.70 17.97
C GLU A 311 -17.05 -13.26 18.31
N MET A 312 -16.54 -12.30 17.53
CA MET A 312 -16.92 -10.89 17.65
C MET A 312 -16.64 -10.13 16.36
N HIS A 313 -17.44 -9.09 16.12
CA HIS A 313 -17.12 -8.06 15.15
C HIS A 313 -17.66 -6.70 15.62
N VAL A 314 -16.98 -5.62 15.25
CA VAL A 314 -17.36 -4.25 15.59
C VAL A 314 -16.72 -3.29 14.59
N ASP A 315 -17.48 -2.29 14.14
CA ASP A 315 -16.92 -1.19 13.38
C ASP A 315 -16.30 -0.18 14.33
N LEU A 316 -14.97 -0.20 14.45
CA LEU A 316 -14.24 0.68 15.36
C LEU A 316 -14.24 2.14 14.90
N SER A 317 -14.60 2.42 13.65
CA SER A 317 -14.70 3.78 13.13
C SER A 317 -15.93 4.54 13.65
N ARG A 318 -16.93 3.81 14.18
CA ARG A 318 -18.26 4.32 14.58
C ARG A 318 -18.49 4.31 16.09
N MET A 319 -17.41 4.38 16.87
CA MET A 319 -17.46 4.30 18.34
C MET A 319 -17.84 5.62 19.04
N GLY A 320 -18.16 6.67 18.28
CA GLY A 320 -18.54 7.98 18.82
C GLY A 320 -17.37 8.77 19.41
N ASP A 321 -16.15 8.54 18.91
CA ASP A 321 -14.97 9.25 19.38
C ASP A 321 -15.05 10.74 19.08
N ARG A 322 -14.56 11.55 20.02
CA ARG A 322 -14.49 13.02 19.85
C ARG A 322 -13.53 13.42 18.71
N ILE A 323 -12.45 12.66 18.53
CA ILE A 323 -11.44 12.90 17.48
C ILE A 323 -11.72 11.93 16.35
N HIS A 324 -11.83 12.44 15.13
CA HIS A 324 -12.08 11.61 13.95
C HIS A 324 -10.88 10.71 13.67
N TRP A 325 -11.11 9.43 13.34
CA TRP A 325 -10.04 8.52 12.93
C TRP A 325 -9.31 8.99 11.66
N TYR A 326 -9.95 9.82 10.83
CA TYR A 326 -9.37 10.40 9.62
C TYR A 326 -8.72 11.78 9.85
N TYR A 327 -8.64 12.28 11.09
CA TYR A 327 -8.06 13.61 11.36
C TYR A 327 -6.64 13.83 10.79
N PRO A 328 -5.74 12.83 10.74
CA PRO A 328 -4.41 13.02 10.19
C PRO A 328 -4.44 13.39 8.70
N LEU A 329 -5.51 13.01 7.99
CA LEU A 329 -5.69 13.24 6.56
C LEU A 329 -6.50 14.50 6.23
N GLU A 330 -7.39 14.93 7.14
CA GLU A 330 -8.38 15.97 6.81
C GLU A 330 -7.82 17.40 6.76
N GLY A 331 -6.58 17.59 7.20
CA GLY A 331 -5.90 18.89 7.17
C GLY A 331 -6.45 19.91 8.17
N ASP A 332 -7.26 19.50 9.15
CA ASP A 332 -7.77 20.40 10.19
C ASP A 332 -6.82 20.46 11.38
N LEU A 333 -6.05 21.55 11.47
CA LEU A 333 -5.08 21.78 12.56
C LEU A 333 -5.73 21.85 13.96
N ARG A 334 -7.05 22.07 14.06
CA ARG A 334 -7.76 22.10 15.36
C ARG A 334 -7.90 20.70 15.96
N GLN A 335 -7.74 19.66 15.15
CA GLN A 335 -7.83 18.27 15.56
C GLN A 335 -6.47 17.67 15.94
N CYS A 336 -5.37 18.43 15.82
CA CYS A 336 -4.05 17.97 16.24
C CYS A 336 -4.00 17.72 17.75
N GLN A 337 -3.44 16.59 18.16
CA GLN A 337 -3.31 16.22 19.58
C GLN A 337 -1.95 16.61 20.16
N THR A 338 -0.92 16.64 19.31
CA THR A 338 0.44 17.01 19.70
C THR A 338 1.04 18.06 18.78
N PHE A 339 2.13 18.70 19.19
CA PHE A 339 2.87 19.63 18.33
C PHE A 339 3.43 18.96 17.07
N ARG A 340 3.77 17.66 17.15
CA ARG A 340 4.26 16.91 15.98
C ARG A 340 3.15 16.72 14.95
N ASP A 341 1.92 16.51 15.40
CA ASP A 341 0.75 16.40 14.54
C ASP A 341 0.53 17.68 13.73
N VAL A 342 0.81 18.86 14.32
CA VAL A 342 0.67 20.14 13.61
C VAL A 342 1.54 20.16 12.35
N ILE A 343 2.76 19.62 12.43
CA ILE A 343 3.68 19.57 11.28
C ILE A 343 3.13 18.65 10.20
N THR A 344 2.67 17.45 10.56
CA THR A 344 2.16 16.47 9.59
C THR A 344 0.81 16.91 9.00
N THR A 345 -0.11 17.40 9.82
CA THR A 345 -1.41 17.93 9.37
C THR A 345 -1.27 19.18 8.52
N LEU A 346 -0.24 20.03 8.76
CA LEU A 346 0.02 21.21 7.90
C LEU A 346 0.28 20.80 6.45
N VAL A 347 1.07 19.74 6.24
CA VAL A 347 1.33 19.19 4.89
C VAL A 347 0.04 18.69 4.23
N MET A 348 -0.91 18.21 5.03
CA MET A 348 -2.21 17.74 4.57
C MET A 348 -3.23 18.87 4.31
N THR A 349 -2.95 20.13 4.67
CA THR A 349 -3.84 21.25 4.29
C THR A 349 -3.82 21.47 2.78
N GLN A 350 -4.84 22.14 2.22
CA GLN A 350 -4.86 22.51 0.79
C GLN A 350 -3.59 23.29 0.38
N ALA A 351 -3.15 24.23 1.23
CA ALA A 351 -1.93 24.99 0.99
C ALA A 351 -0.66 24.13 1.08
N GLY A 352 -0.60 23.22 2.07
CA GLY A 352 0.49 22.26 2.25
C GLY A 352 0.62 21.32 1.05
N ARG A 353 -0.49 20.73 0.60
CA ARG A 353 -0.55 19.86 -0.58
C ARG A 353 -0.16 20.60 -1.85
N TYR A 354 -0.66 21.81 -2.05
CA TYR A 354 -0.25 22.66 -3.17
C TYR A 354 1.27 22.92 -3.17
N ALA A 355 1.85 23.25 -2.01
CA ALA A 355 3.29 23.46 -1.89
C ALA A 355 4.07 22.17 -2.20
N THR A 356 3.70 21.05 -1.58
CA THR A 356 4.32 19.74 -1.77
C THR A 356 4.29 19.31 -3.24
N THR A 357 3.13 19.39 -3.88
CA THR A 357 2.96 19.02 -5.29
C THR A 357 3.80 19.91 -6.23
N ASN A 358 3.91 21.21 -5.95
CA ASN A 358 4.80 22.08 -6.73
C ASN A 358 6.29 21.79 -6.49
N ILE A 359 6.68 21.45 -5.25
CA ILE A 359 8.05 21.01 -4.94
C ILE A 359 8.36 19.73 -5.74
N CYS A 360 7.49 18.72 -5.68
CA CYS A 360 7.63 17.49 -6.46
C CYS A 360 7.76 17.78 -7.96
N ARG A 361 6.97 18.71 -8.51
CA ARG A 361 7.02 19.11 -9.92
C ARG A 361 8.35 19.76 -10.31
N VAL A 362 8.90 20.62 -9.47
CA VAL A 362 10.23 21.21 -9.70
C VAL A 362 11.30 20.13 -9.65
N LEU A 363 11.26 19.25 -8.65
CA LEU A 363 12.25 18.18 -8.47
C LEU A 363 12.23 17.18 -9.63
N GLU A 364 11.06 16.82 -10.12
CA GLU A 364 10.91 15.96 -11.30
C GLU A 364 11.47 16.66 -12.55
N LYS A 365 11.17 17.95 -12.75
CA LYS A 365 11.66 18.74 -13.89
C LYS A 365 13.18 18.87 -13.94
N ILE A 366 13.85 18.99 -12.78
CA ILE A 366 15.32 19.08 -12.70
C ILE A 366 16.01 17.72 -12.62
N GLY A 367 15.26 16.61 -12.68
CA GLY A 367 15.79 15.25 -12.64
C GLY A 367 16.25 14.77 -11.26
N PHE A 368 15.83 15.45 -10.19
CA PHE A 368 16.16 15.04 -8.82
C PHE A 368 15.14 14.04 -8.24
N ALA A 369 13.90 14.10 -8.71
CA ALA A 369 12.87 13.09 -8.47
C ALA A 369 12.59 12.31 -9.77
N PRO A 370 12.26 11.00 -9.70
CA PRO A 370 11.96 10.20 -10.88
C PRO A 370 10.66 10.65 -11.56
N ARG A 371 10.54 10.39 -12.87
CA ARG A 371 9.32 10.65 -13.66
C ARG A 371 8.14 9.89 -13.06
N GLY A 372 6.99 10.55 -12.91
CA GLY A 372 5.78 9.98 -12.32
C GLY A 372 5.63 10.27 -10.83
N THR A 373 6.61 10.93 -10.19
CA THR A 373 6.52 11.34 -8.78
C THR A 373 5.33 12.27 -8.53
N VAL A 374 5.10 13.26 -9.40
CA VAL A 374 3.94 14.16 -9.29
C VAL A 374 2.63 13.39 -9.44
N GLN A 375 2.56 12.45 -10.38
CA GLN A 375 1.36 11.66 -10.62
C GLN A 375 1.05 10.74 -9.42
N THR A 376 2.09 10.14 -8.81
CA THR A 376 1.95 9.39 -7.55
C THR A 376 1.41 10.28 -6.43
N GLN A 377 1.96 11.48 -6.26
CA GLN A 377 1.49 12.44 -5.25
C GLN A 377 0.02 12.81 -5.48
N GLU A 378 -0.38 13.17 -6.70
CA GLU A 378 -1.75 13.56 -7.02
C GLU A 378 -2.76 12.43 -6.73
N VAL A 379 -2.41 11.17 -7.02
CA VAL A 379 -3.27 10.02 -6.69
C VAL A 379 -3.35 9.76 -5.19
N LEU A 380 -2.25 9.94 -4.43
CA LEU A 380 -2.29 9.84 -2.97
C LEU A 380 -3.14 10.95 -2.34
N GLU A 381 -3.17 12.15 -2.92
CA GLU A 381 -4.05 13.24 -2.47
C GLU A 381 -5.52 12.89 -2.71
N VAL A 382 -5.87 12.36 -3.89
CA VAL A 382 -7.22 11.86 -4.17
C VAL A 382 -7.59 10.73 -3.20
N ALA A 383 -6.68 9.79 -2.95
CA ALA A 383 -6.88 8.70 -2.00
C ALA A 383 -7.27 9.24 -0.61
N GLY A 384 -6.49 10.19 -0.09
CA GLY A 384 -6.70 10.79 1.22
C GLY A 384 -8.04 11.53 1.29
N ASP A 385 -8.36 12.34 0.28
CA ASP A 385 -9.63 13.08 0.23
C ASP A 385 -10.84 12.13 0.13
N SER A 386 -10.75 11.06 -0.65
CA SER A 386 -11.81 10.06 -0.75
C SER A 386 -12.00 9.26 0.53
N VAL A 387 -10.92 8.88 1.24
CA VAL A 387 -11.02 8.21 2.56
C VAL A 387 -11.67 9.13 3.59
N VAL A 388 -11.27 10.41 3.65
CA VAL A 388 -11.89 11.41 4.54
C VAL A 388 -13.37 11.60 4.19
N ALA A 389 -13.72 11.69 2.91
CA ALA A 389 -15.10 11.79 2.46
C ALA A 389 -15.92 10.55 2.85
N GLY A 390 -15.37 9.36 2.66
CA GLY A 390 -16.00 8.09 3.05
C GLY A 390 -16.27 8.01 4.56
N GLY A 391 -15.33 8.47 5.38
CA GLY A 391 -15.51 8.57 6.82
C GLY A 391 -16.54 9.62 7.25
N ARG A 392 -16.57 10.78 6.59
CA ARG A 392 -17.55 11.86 6.90
C ARG A 392 -18.98 11.48 6.55
N GLU A 393 -19.17 10.78 5.44
CA GLU A 393 -20.49 10.26 5.03
C GLU A 393 -20.87 8.97 5.78
N ASP A 394 -19.95 8.41 6.57
CA ASP A 394 -20.13 7.16 7.33
C ASP A 394 -20.41 5.95 6.41
N ILE A 395 -19.89 5.98 5.17
CA ILE A 395 -20.07 4.95 4.13
C ILE A 395 -18.88 4.01 4.00
N PHE A 396 -17.76 4.33 4.63
CA PHE A 396 -16.52 3.57 4.56
C PHE A 396 -15.87 3.47 5.95
N THR A 397 -15.33 2.29 6.25
CA THR A 397 -14.53 2.03 7.45
C THR A 397 -13.23 1.32 7.07
N PRO A 398 -12.06 1.80 7.55
CA PRO A 398 -10.78 1.10 7.38
C PRO A 398 -10.52 0.09 8.50
N MET A 399 -11.37 0.06 9.53
CA MET A 399 -11.14 -0.65 10.78
C MET A 399 -12.37 -1.44 11.21
N PHE A 400 -13.02 -2.11 10.24
CA PHE A 400 -14.00 -3.13 10.58
C PHE A 400 -13.27 -4.29 11.26
N PHE A 401 -13.42 -4.36 12.58
CA PHE A 401 -12.70 -5.32 13.41
C PHE A 401 -13.50 -6.59 13.57
N PHE A 402 -12.86 -7.74 13.42
CA PHE A 402 -13.45 -9.01 13.83
C PHE A 402 -12.41 -9.99 14.38
N VAL A 403 -12.90 -10.95 15.16
CA VAL A 403 -12.19 -12.17 15.55
C VAL A 403 -13.03 -13.36 15.12
N ALA A 404 -12.45 -14.20 14.28
CA ALA A 404 -13.07 -15.39 13.72
C ALA A 404 -12.28 -16.63 14.14
N LYS A 405 -12.96 -17.67 14.60
CA LYS A 405 -12.37 -18.91 15.12
C LYS A 405 -12.63 -20.06 14.16
N LYS A 406 -11.60 -20.88 13.93
CA LYS A 406 -11.74 -22.17 13.27
C LYS A 406 -12.32 -23.18 14.27
N PRO A 407 -13.42 -23.88 13.96
CA PRO A 407 -13.97 -24.93 14.82
C PRO A 407 -12.95 -26.03 15.17
N MET A 408 -13.25 -26.80 16.21
CA MET A 408 -12.40 -27.89 16.73
C MET A 408 -12.33 -29.11 15.81
#